data_AF-A0A2E8K2B2-F1
#
_entry.id   AF-A0A2E8K2B2-F1
#
_cell.length_a   1.000
_cell.length_b   1.000
_cell.length_c   1.000
_cell.angle_alpha   90.00
_cell.angle_beta   90.00
_cell.angle_gamma   90.00
#
_symmetry.space_group_name_H-M   'P 1'
#
loop_
_entity.id
_entity.type
_entity.pdbx_description
1 polymer ?
#
loop_
_entity_poly.entity_id
_entity_poly.type
_entity_poly.pdbx_seq_one_letter_code
_entity_poly.pdbx_strand_id
1 'polypeptide(L)'
;MGFSQLERINIAAKALQAGVVDANPNSVWYEVFFPFTFILSSEQVWTEMATLRGLPASNLATARSNAAANPTLIQDLSDTAAATQMTLVPGTNFSTYATYETPGDTSSDQMKNWLLPQLIPQASGAPSNGYAVQLYNGDPNAGGILVTTTEGQTGTGANKTVGWTFNYANGLLLISSDFYTVTGLVAAAFDPWIVGFRYIGKTAGDGAGAPDTAEYVTLSADASLPNARTLEAGTGIEIDDGGAGATVEVKLTDTGVTAATYTNATITVDEQGRIIEAESGSSGTARLRATFIKPKGWP
;
A
#
# COMPACT_ATOMS: atom_id res chain seq x y z
N MET A 1 47.20 26.71 15.04
CA MET A 1 46.92 26.01 16.31
C MET A 1 45.59 25.31 16.15
N GLY A 2 45.58 23.99 16.28
CA GLY A 2 44.41 23.16 16.00
C GLY A 2 43.33 23.32 17.07
N PHE A 3 42.07 23.13 16.65
CA PHE A 3 40.88 23.12 17.49
C PHE A 3 41.09 22.39 18.81
N SER A 4 40.48 22.88 19.89
CA SER A 4 40.44 22.18 21.17
C SER A 4 39.67 20.86 21.08
N GLN A 5 39.88 19.96 22.04
CA GLN A 5 39.18 18.67 22.08
C GLN A 5 37.66 18.83 22.18
N LEU A 6 37.18 19.87 22.84
CA LEU A 6 35.77 20.20 22.97
C LEU A 6 35.17 20.73 21.65
N GLU A 7 35.94 21.52 20.89
CA GLU A 7 35.52 22.00 19.57
C GLU A 7 35.45 20.87 18.53
N ARG A 8 36.33 19.87 18.62
CA ARG A 8 36.25 18.68 17.75
C ARG A 8 35.01 17.81 18.05
N ILE A 9 34.60 17.71 19.32
CA ILE A 9 33.36 16.99 19.71
C ILE A 9 32.12 17.78 19.25
N ASN A 10 32.13 19.10 19.37
CA ASN A 10 31.06 19.97 18.90
C ASN A 10 30.95 20.01 17.36
N ILE A 11 32.05 19.82 16.63
CA ILE A 11 32.07 19.65 15.16
C ILE A 11 31.51 18.28 14.75
N ALA A 12 31.83 17.21 15.48
CA ALA A 12 31.32 15.87 15.20
C ALA A 12 29.79 15.76 15.37
N ALA A 13 29.22 16.37 16.42
CA ALA A 13 27.78 16.40 16.63
C ALA A 13 27.02 17.24 15.59
N LYS A 14 27.62 18.30 15.06
CA LYS A 14 27.01 19.18 14.04
C LYS A 14 27.03 18.58 12.63
N ALA A 15 28.06 17.81 12.28
CA ALA A 15 28.14 17.12 10.99
C ALA A 15 27.18 15.92 10.90
N LEU A 16 26.87 15.27 12.03
CA LEU A 16 25.91 14.17 12.12
C LEU A 16 24.43 14.61 12.02
N GLN A 17 24.13 15.92 12.08
CA GLN A 17 22.78 16.47 12.27
C GLN A 17 22.33 17.58 11.29
N ALA A 18 23.13 18.02 10.30
CA ALA A 18 22.77 19.29 9.63
C ALA A 18 22.82 19.38 8.09
N GLY A 19 23.66 18.63 7.38
CA GLY A 19 24.05 19.14 6.06
C GLY A 19 24.88 20.42 6.22
N VAL A 20 25.81 20.65 5.30
CA VAL A 20 27.03 21.43 5.55
C VAL A 20 26.76 22.90 5.90
N VAL A 21 27.52 23.46 6.85
CA VAL A 21 27.62 24.92 7.08
C VAL A 21 28.74 25.45 6.19
N ASP A 22 28.38 26.15 5.11
CA ASP A 22 29.34 26.75 4.19
C ASP A 22 29.53 28.25 4.47
N ALA A 23 30.74 28.75 4.26
CA ALA A 23 31.06 30.18 4.38
C ALA A 23 31.06 30.84 2.99
N ASN A 24 30.21 31.84 2.78
CA ASN A 24 30.26 32.69 1.60
C ASN A 24 31.28 33.82 1.83
N PRO A 25 32.37 33.91 1.05
CA PRO A 25 33.39 34.94 1.27
C PRO A 25 32.92 36.37 0.93
N ASN A 26 31.79 36.54 0.23
CA ASN A 26 31.28 37.84 -0.21
C ASN A 26 30.12 38.40 0.65
N SER A 27 29.51 37.58 1.49
CA SER A 27 28.51 37.99 2.48
C SER A 27 28.87 37.29 3.77
N VAL A 28 29.12 38.04 4.84
CA VAL A 28 29.55 37.55 6.15
C VAL A 28 28.40 36.80 6.86
N TRP A 29 27.90 35.74 6.23
CA TRP A 29 26.73 34.96 6.63
C TRP A 29 26.96 33.47 6.29
N TYR A 30 26.52 32.59 7.19
CA TYR A 30 26.57 31.14 7.02
C TYR A 30 25.22 30.65 6.48
N GLU A 31 25.21 29.95 5.34
CA GLU A 31 24.01 29.27 4.84
C GLU A 31 24.24 27.75 4.83
N VAL A 32 23.16 26.99 5.01
CA VAL A 32 23.14 25.54 4.88
C VAL A 32 22.54 25.23 3.51
N PHE A 33 23.35 24.74 2.58
CA PHE A 33 22.93 24.54 1.19
C PHE A 33 21.90 23.41 1.03
N PHE A 34 21.92 22.41 1.93
CA PHE A 34 21.00 21.28 1.94
C PHE A 34 20.24 21.20 3.27
N PRO A 35 18.90 21.22 3.28
CA PRO A 35 18.17 21.08 4.53
C PRO A 35 18.52 19.74 5.19
N PHE A 36 18.69 19.75 6.51
CA PHE A 36 18.81 18.51 7.26
C PHE A 36 17.52 17.70 7.08
N THR A 37 17.62 16.62 6.31
CA THR A 37 16.51 15.68 6.10
C THR A 37 16.92 14.31 6.60
N PHE A 38 16.04 13.71 7.37
CA PHE A 38 16.10 12.29 7.65
C PHE A 38 15.50 11.57 6.42
N ILE A 39 16.23 10.62 5.86
CA ILE A 39 15.66 9.74 4.83
C ILE A 39 14.82 8.71 5.58
N LEU A 40 13.50 8.72 5.36
CA LEU A 40 12.62 7.63 5.77
C LEU A 40 12.39 6.72 4.57
N SER A 41 12.37 5.40 4.82
CA SER A 41 11.76 4.49 3.85
C SER A 41 10.28 4.86 3.71
N SER A 42 9.79 4.92 2.47
CA SER A 42 8.37 5.18 2.19
C SER A 42 7.46 4.11 2.82
N GLU A 43 7.96 2.89 2.99
CA GLU A 43 7.34 1.76 3.69
C GLU A 43 7.10 2.02 5.19
N GLN A 44 7.78 3.00 5.78
CA GLN A 44 7.64 3.37 7.20
C GLN A 44 6.83 4.66 7.39
N VAL A 45 6.33 5.25 6.30
CA VAL A 45 5.47 6.43 6.33
C VAL A 45 4.02 5.96 6.20
N TRP A 46 3.34 5.78 7.34
CA TRP A 46 1.98 5.26 7.38
C TRP A 46 0.94 6.31 6.98
N THR A 47 0.05 6.00 6.03
CA THR A 47 -0.93 6.96 5.51
C THR A 47 -2.30 6.84 6.17
N GLU A 48 -2.59 5.71 6.83
CA GLU A 48 -3.88 5.44 7.48
C GLU A 48 -3.86 5.69 9.00
N MET A 49 -3.00 6.61 9.46
CA MET A 49 -2.82 6.93 10.89
C MET A 49 -4.10 7.42 11.59
N ALA A 50 -5.00 8.10 10.88
CA ALA A 50 -6.27 8.56 11.45
C ALA A 50 -7.17 7.38 11.85
N THR A 51 -7.28 6.38 10.98
CA THR A 51 -8.02 5.13 11.25
C THR A 51 -7.38 4.37 12.41
N LEU A 52 -6.05 4.21 12.39
CA LEU A 52 -5.32 3.52 13.45
C LEU A 52 -5.51 4.18 14.83
N ARG A 53 -5.52 5.53 14.89
CA ARG A 53 -5.77 6.29 16.12
C ARG A 53 -7.20 6.13 16.67
N GLY A 54 -8.14 5.68 15.85
CA GLY A 54 -9.50 5.33 16.26
C GLY A 54 -9.59 4.00 17.02
N LEU A 55 -8.49 3.26 17.17
CA LEU A 55 -8.46 1.90 17.73
C LEU A 55 -7.65 1.80 19.04
N PRO A 56 -7.96 2.58 20.10
CA PRO A 56 -7.23 2.48 21.36
C PRO A 56 -7.44 1.11 22.03
N ALA A 57 -6.44 0.65 22.77
CA ALA A 57 -6.48 -0.63 23.48
C ALA A 57 -5.80 -0.52 24.86
N SER A 58 -6.61 -0.55 25.92
CA SER A 58 -6.11 -0.50 27.30
C SER A 58 -5.49 -1.82 27.77
N ASN A 59 -5.79 -2.92 27.08
CA ASN A 59 -5.36 -4.28 27.41
C ASN A 59 -5.24 -5.13 26.14
N LEU A 60 -4.59 -6.29 26.26
CA LEU A 60 -4.30 -7.19 25.15
C LEU A 60 -5.56 -7.70 24.44
N ALA A 61 -6.65 -8.01 25.17
CA ALA A 61 -7.88 -8.53 24.56
C ALA A 61 -8.53 -7.50 23.62
N THR A 62 -8.53 -6.22 24.01
CA THR A 62 -9.01 -5.14 23.14
C THR A 62 -8.12 -4.97 21.90
N ALA A 63 -6.78 -5.08 22.06
CA ALA A 63 -5.86 -4.98 20.92
C ALA A 63 -6.10 -6.10 19.90
N ARG A 64 -6.27 -7.35 20.36
CA ARG A 64 -6.64 -8.49 19.51
C ARG A 64 -7.97 -8.28 18.80
N SER A 65 -8.99 -7.77 19.50
CA SER A 65 -10.28 -7.45 18.88
C SER A 65 -10.15 -6.39 17.79
N ASN A 66 -9.33 -5.35 18.01
CA ASN A 66 -9.11 -4.31 17.02
C ASN A 66 -8.38 -4.85 15.79
N ALA A 67 -7.37 -5.71 15.98
CA ALA A 67 -6.63 -6.34 14.89
C ALA A 67 -7.52 -7.29 14.08
N ALA A 68 -8.31 -8.14 14.75
CA ALA A 68 -9.26 -9.05 14.09
C ALA A 68 -10.34 -8.30 13.27
N ALA A 69 -10.78 -7.13 13.75
CA ALA A 69 -11.72 -6.29 13.02
C ALA A 69 -11.08 -5.49 11.87
N ASN A 70 -9.75 -5.34 11.86
CA ASN A 70 -9.02 -4.54 10.87
C ASN A 70 -7.79 -5.32 10.33
N PRO A 71 -8.00 -6.51 9.70
CA PRO A 71 -6.91 -7.42 9.35
C PRO A 71 -6.00 -6.91 8.22
N THR A 72 -6.41 -5.88 7.48
CA THR A 72 -5.59 -5.20 6.47
C THR A 72 -4.78 -4.04 7.03
N LEU A 73 -5.05 -3.63 8.28
CA LEU A 73 -4.39 -2.48 8.94
C LEU A 73 -3.40 -2.94 9.99
N ILE A 74 -3.76 -3.97 10.76
CA ILE A 74 -3.00 -4.47 11.91
C ILE A 74 -2.77 -5.98 11.75
N GLN A 75 -1.51 -6.39 11.77
CA GLN A 75 -1.11 -7.78 11.91
C GLN A 75 -1.03 -8.13 13.40
N ASP A 76 -1.75 -9.18 13.79
CA ASP A 76 -1.70 -9.74 15.14
C ASP A 76 -0.63 -10.84 15.23
N LEU A 77 0.41 -10.57 16.03
CA LEU A 77 1.46 -11.53 16.40
C LEU A 77 1.49 -11.69 17.93
N SER A 78 0.35 -11.50 18.58
CA SER A 78 0.25 -11.46 20.03
C SER A 78 -0.07 -12.82 20.65
N ASP A 79 -0.43 -13.83 19.83
CA ASP A 79 -0.54 -15.22 20.24
C ASP A 79 0.86 -15.82 20.44
N THR A 80 1.04 -16.67 21.44
CA THR A 80 2.31 -17.34 21.69
C THR A 80 2.70 -18.25 20.52
N ALA A 81 1.73 -18.83 19.82
CA ALA A 81 1.98 -19.63 18.62
C ALA A 81 2.43 -18.79 17.41
N ALA A 82 2.20 -17.47 17.43
CA ALA A 82 2.62 -16.52 16.40
C ALA A 82 3.84 -15.69 16.83
N ALA A 83 4.51 -16.08 17.93
CA ALA A 83 5.67 -15.37 18.44
C ALA A 83 6.81 -15.35 17.41
N THR A 84 7.54 -14.24 17.40
CA THR A 84 8.66 -14.02 16.50
C THR A 84 9.97 -14.15 17.26
N GLN A 85 10.81 -15.11 16.89
CA GLN A 85 12.18 -15.19 17.40
C GLN A 85 13.03 -14.06 16.84
N MET A 86 13.81 -13.41 17.69
CA MET A 86 14.72 -12.34 17.29
C MET A 86 16.11 -12.89 16.99
N THR A 87 16.74 -12.34 15.96
CA THR A 87 18.08 -12.74 15.51
C THR A 87 19.12 -11.74 15.99
N LEU A 88 20.23 -12.23 16.53
CA LEU A 88 21.36 -11.39 16.96
C LEU A 88 21.89 -10.58 15.77
N VAL A 89 22.04 -9.27 15.94
CA VAL A 89 22.74 -8.44 14.97
C VAL A 89 24.25 -8.69 15.13
N PRO A 90 24.95 -9.19 14.08
CA PRO A 90 26.36 -9.52 14.19
C PRO A 90 27.23 -8.35 14.63
N GLY A 91 28.25 -8.61 15.44
CA GLY A 91 29.20 -7.60 15.91
C GLY A 91 28.69 -6.70 17.04
N THR A 92 27.47 -6.91 17.53
CA THR A 92 26.89 -6.10 18.61
C THR A 92 27.13 -6.66 20.02
N ASN A 93 27.87 -7.77 20.15
CA ASN A 93 28.19 -8.40 21.43
C ASN A 93 26.95 -8.64 22.31
N PHE A 94 25.92 -9.28 21.75
CA PHE A 94 24.64 -9.59 22.41
C PHE A 94 23.84 -8.36 22.90
N SER A 95 24.16 -7.16 22.41
CA SER A 95 23.43 -5.93 22.79
C SER A 95 22.26 -5.59 21.86
N THR A 96 22.20 -6.15 20.65
CA THR A 96 21.17 -5.81 19.66
C THR A 96 20.63 -7.04 18.95
N TYR A 97 19.31 -7.18 18.91
CA TYR A 97 18.61 -8.22 18.14
C TYR A 97 17.59 -7.58 17.22
N ALA A 98 17.31 -8.22 16.09
CA ALA A 98 16.35 -7.75 15.10
C ALA A 98 15.33 -8.85 14.77
N THR A 99 14.10 -8.45 14.47
CA THR A 99 13.06 -9.35 13.94
C THR A 99 13.16 -9.46 12.42
N TYR A 100 13.13 -10.68 11.91
CA TYR A 100 13.12 -11.01 10.48
C TYR A 100 11.95 -11.93 10.18
N GLU A 101 11.42 -11.91 8.96
CA GLU A 101 10.31 -12.80 8.57
C GLU A 101 10.70 -14.28 8.72
N THR A 102 11.95 -14.60 8.39
CA THR A 102 12.54 -15.91 8.68
C THR A 102 13.52 -15.79 9.85
N PRO A 103 13.21 -16.38 11.02
CA PRO A 103 14.12 -16.41 12.16
C PRO A 103 15.51 -16.95 11.82
N GLY A 104 16.56 -16.28 12.31
CA GLY A 104 17.96 -16.67 12.10
C GLY A 104 18.53 -16.29 10.74
N ASP A 105 17.71 -15.82 9.79
CA ASP A 105 18.13 -15.43 8.45
C ASP A 105 18.19 -13.91 8.30
N THR A 106 19.41 -13.36 8.34
CA THR A 106 19.63 -11.91 8.16
C THR A 106 19.44 -11.43 6.73
N SER A 107 19.24 -12.33 5.76
CA SER A 107 18.91 -11.99 4.37
C SER A 107 17.41 -11.87 4.12
N SER A 108 16.59 -12.40 5.04
CA SER A 108 15.14 -12.21 5.04
C SER A 108 14.78 -10.76 5.31
N ASP A 109 13.59 -10.36 4.88
CA ASP A 109 13.08 -9.03 5.19
C ASP A 109 12.95 -8.79 6.69
N GLN A 110 13.39 -7.61 7.13
CA GLN A 110 13.27 -7.21 8.52
C GLN A 110 11.81 -6.85 8.82
N MET A 111 11.27 -7.40 9.89
CA MET A 111 9.92 -7.07 10.35
C MET A 111 9.92 -5.69 11.02
N LYS A 112 9.54 -4.67 10.25
CA LYS A 112 9.41 -3.28 10.70
C LYS A 112 7.97 -2.94 11.09
N ASN A 113 7.75 -1.69 11.51
CA ASN A 113 6.42 -1.12 11.74
C ASN A 113 5.61 -1.76 12.89
N TRP A 114 6.26 -2.09 14.00
CA TRP A 114 5.53 -2.53 15.21
C TRP A 114 4.72 -1.38 15.81
N LEU A 115 3.56 -1.69 16.39
CA LEU A 115 2.66 -0.69 16.95
C LEU A 115 3.21 -0.16 18.28
N LEU A 116 3.65 1.10 18.28
CA LEU A 116 4.05 1.81 19.50
C LEU A 116 2.79 2.27 20.27
N PRO A 117 2.57 1.86 21.54
CA PRO A 117 1.39 2.24 22.33
C PRO A 117 1.08 3.74 22.37
N GLN A 118 2.11 4.58 22.34
CA GLN A 118 2.01 6.05 22.41
C GLN A 118 1.47 6.66 21.11
N LEU A 119 1.57 5.98 19.96
CA LEU A 119 1.02 6.48 18.69
C LEU A 119 -0.51 6.39 18.62
N ILE A 120 -1.09 5.56 19.48
CA ILE A 120 -2.52 5.27 19.56
C ILE A 120 -2.98 5.59 21.00
N PRO A 121 -3.06 6.88 21.39
CA PRO A 121 -3.44 7.23 22.76
C PRO A 121 -4.90 6.87 23.05
N GLN A 122 -5.17 6.43 24.27
CA GLN A 122 -6.52 6.29 24.80
C GLN A 122 -7.16 7.66 24.99
N ALA A 123 -8.48 7.71 25.19
CA ALA A 123 -9.20 8.96 25.45
C ALA A 123 -8.65 9.75 26.66
N SER A 124 -8.03 9.06 27.63
CA SER A 124 -7.36 9.66 28.78
C SER A 124 -6.00 10.29 28.48
N GLY A 125 -5.48 10.14 27.25
CA GLY A 125 -4.11 10.48 26.88
C GLY A 125 -3.08 9.41 27.27
N ALA A 126 -3.50 8.34 27.96
CA ALA A 126 -2.61 7.22 28.29
C ALA A 126 -2.24 6.42 27.04
N PRO A 127 -1.04 5.82 26.97
CA PRO A 127 -0.66 4.93 25.86
C PRO A 127 -1.59 3.70 25.79
N SER A 128 -1.84 3.18 24.59
CA SER A 128 -2.59 1.93 24.40
C SER A 128 -1.70 0.71 24.69
N ASN A 129 -1.48 0.43 25.97
CA ASN A 129 -0.60 -0.65 26.43
C ASN A 129 -1.01 -2.05 25.95
N GLY A 130 -2.24 -2.23 25.45
CA GLY A 130 -2.66 -3.48 24.81
C GLY A 130 -1.82 -3.85 23.58
N TYR A 131 -1.20 -2.87 22.91
CA TYR A 131 -0.32 -3.10 21.76
C TYR A 131 1.17 -3.26 22.13
N ALA A 132 1.52 -3.16 23.42
CA ALA A 132 2.92 -3.22 23.84
C ALA A 132 3.55 -4.57 23.51
N VAL A 133 4.79 -4.55 23.03
CA VAL A 133 5.56 -5.77 22.80
C VAL A 133 5.88 -6.44 24.13
N GLN A 134 5.73 -7.76 24.16
CA GLN A 134 6.18 -8.59 25.28
C GLN A 134 7.40 -9.39 24.85
N LEU A 135 8.45 -9.36 25.67
CA LEU A 135 9.71 -10.07 25.45
C LEU A 135 9.72 -11.36 26.27
N TYR A 136 10.17 -12.45 25.67
CA TYR A 136 10.38 -13.74 26.30
C TYR A 136 11.81 -14.21 26.09
N ASN A 137 12.31 -15.00 27.03
CA ASN A 137 13.52 -15.79 26.86
C ASN A 137 13.11 -17.25 26.63
N GLY A 138 13.36 -17.75 25.42
CA GLY A 138 12.82 -18.99 24.87
C GLY A 138 11.43 -18.81 24.23
N ASP A 139 11.04 -19.79 23.40
CA ASP A 139 9.75 -19.81 22.71
C ASP A 139 8.57 -19.78 23.71
N PRO A 140 7.73 -18.75 23.72
CA PRO A 140 6.60 -18.65 24.63
C PRO A 140 5.54 -19.75 24.43
N ASN A 141 5.41 -20.32 23.23
CA ASN A 141 4.53 -21.46 22.98
C ASN A 141 5.08 -22.76 23.59
N ALA A 142 6.38 -22.83 23.82
CA ALA A 142 7.08 -23.95 24.45
C ALA A 142 7.43 -23.70 25.93
N GLY A 143 6.82 -22.70 26.57
CA GLY A 143 7.04 -22.38 27.99
C GLY A 143 8.17 -21.37 28.26
N GLY A 144 8.53 -20.56 27.27
CA GLY A 144 9.44 -19.42 27.40
C GLY A 144 9.03 -18.47 28.53
N ILE A 145 10.03 -17.85 29.16
CA ILE A 145 9.82 -17.02 30.36
C ILE A 145 9.70 -15.56 29.96
N LEU A 146 8.63 -14.90 30.41
CA LEU A 146 8.43 -13.46 30.18
C LEU A 146 9.55 -12.64 30.84
N VAL A 147 10.24 -11.84 30.04
CA VAL A 147 11.22 -10.83 30.48
C VAL A 147 10.51 -9.49 30.55
N THR A 148 10.12 -9.10 31.77
CA THR A 148 9.40 -7.84 31.97
C THR A 148 10.33 -6.63 31.82
N THR A 149 9.77 -5.42 31.69
CA THR A 149 10.57 -4.18 31.71
C THR A 149 11.20 -3.90 33.07
N THR A 150 10.86 -4.67 34.11
CA THR A 150 11.51 -4.61 35.42
C THR A 150 12.76 -5.46 35.54
N GLU A 151 12.93 -6.45 34.66
CA GLU A 151 14.12 -7.29 34.61
C GLU A 151 15.35 -6.48 34.14
N GLY A 152 16.46 -6.67 34.84
CA GLY A 152 17.71 -5.96 34.54
C GLY A 152 17.68 -4.46 34.86
N GLN A 153 16.67 -3.97 35.58
CA GLN A 153 16.64 -2.58 36.02
C GLN A 153 17.73 -2.30 37.06
N THR A 154 18.43 -1.18 36.89
CA THR A 154 19.43 -0.69 37.83
C THR A 154 19.12 0.74 38.27
N GLY A 155 19.76 1.19 39.36
CA GLY A 155 19.54 2.51 39.93
C GLY A 155 18.28 2.63 40.81
N THR A 156 18.05 3.85 41.30
CA THR A 156 16.95 4.17 42.24
C THR A 156 16.27 5.49 41.87
N GLY A 157 14.96 5.60 42.08
CA GLY A 157 14.20 6.83 41.85
C GLY A 157 14.29 7.30 40.39
N ALA A 158 14.64 8.57 40.20
CA ALA A 158 14.77 9.19 38.87
C ALA A 158 15.96 8.66 38.04
N ASN A 159 16.94 8.00 38.66
CA ASN A 159 18.11 7.44 37.97
C ASN A 159 17.91 5.97 37.55
N LYS A 160 16.66 5.51 37.54
CA LYS A 160 16.32 4.14 37.18
C LYS A 160 16.51 3.92 35.69
N THR A 161 17.30 2.92 35.32
CA THR A 161 17.54 2.50 33.94
C THR A 161 16.84 1.18 33.67
N VAL A 162 16.41 0.97 32.43
CA VAL A 162 15.79 -0.29 31.99
C VAL A 162 16.87 -1.22 31.43
N GLY A 163 16.70 -2.52 31.67
CA GLY A 163 17.63 -3.54 31.16
C GLY A 163 17.51 -3.78 29.66
N TRP A 164 16.36 -3.41 29.07
CA TRP A 164 16.13 -3.53 27.64
C TRP A 164 15.12 -2.50 27.14
N THR A 165 15.17 -2.20 25.85
CA THR A 165 14.20 -1.36 25.14
C THR A 165 13.91 -1.95 23.76
N PHE A 166 12.72 -1.64 23.23
CA PHE A 166 12.32 -2.06 21.89
C PHE A 166 12.12 -0.85 20.98
N ASN A 167 12.79 -0.85 19.83
CA ASN A 167 12.55 0.09 18.75
C ASN A 167 11.43 -0.43 17.86
N TYR A 168 10.24 0.12 18.05
CA TYR A 168 9.02 -0.30 17.35
C TYR A 168 9.08 -0.04 15.83
N ALA A 169 9.76 1.02 15.39
CA ALA A 169 9.84 1.34 13.97
C ALA A 169 10.65 0.29 13.18
N ASN A 170 11.75 -0.18 13.77
CA ASN A 170 12.70 -1.09 13.11
C ASN A 170 12.64 -2.53 13.60
N GLY A 171 11.86 -2.84 14.65
CA GLY A 171 11.82 -4.17 15.24
C GLY A 171 13.13 -4.58 15.91
N LEU A 172 13.80 -3.63 16.58
CA LEU A 172 15.09 -3.86 17.25
C LEU A 172 14.93 -3.97 18.76
N LEU A 173 15.51 -4.99 19.36
CA LEU A 173 15.69 -5.12 20.79
C LEU A 173 17.09 -4.64 21.15
N LEU A 174 17.16 -3.69 22.08
CA LEU A 174 18.41 -3.13 22.60
C LEU A 174 18.55 -3.55 24.05
N ILE A 175 19.64 -4.24 24.37
CA ILE A 175 19.95 -4.75 25.70
C ILE A 175 21.02 -3.87 26.34
N SER A 176 20.82 -3.51 27.61
CA SER A 176 21.80 -2.75 28.38
C SER A 176 23.03 -3.62 28.69
N SER A 177 24.19 -2.98 28.87
CA SER A 177 25.44 -3.69 29.16
C SER A 177 25.42 -4.47 30.49
N ASP A 178 24.58 -4.07 31.43
CA ASP A 178 24.41 -4.68 32.75
C ASP A 178 23.28 -5.72 32.83
N PHE A 179 22.41 -5.83 31.81
CA PHE A 179 21.23 -6.70 31.81
C PHE A 179 21.55 -8.14 32.23
N TYR A 180 22.53 -8.78 31.57
CA TYR A 180 22.92 -10.17 31.84
C TYR A 180 23.48 -10.35 33.25
N THR A 181 24.24 -9.37 33.74
CA THR A 181 24.82 -9.44 35.09
C THR A 181 23.78 -9.29 36.18
N VAL A 182 22.75 -8.47 35.95
CA VAL A 182 21.69 -8.18 36.92
C VAL A 182 20.65 -9.31 36.95
N THR A 183 20.32 -9.88 35.80
CA THR A 183 19.37 -10.99 35.67
C THR A 183 19.99 -12.36 35.95
N GLY A 184 21.32 -12.48 35.89
CA GLY A 184 22.02 -13.75 35.97
C GLY A 184 21.91 -14.62 34.71
N LEU A 185 21.34 -14.09 33.62
CA LEU A 185 21.24 -14.77 32.34
C LEU A 185 22.61 -14.87 31.65
N VAL A 186 22.85 -16.00 30.98
CA VAL A 186 24.05 -16.19 30.16
C VAL A 186 23.82 -15.58 28.78
N ALA A 187 24.59 -14.57 28.41
CA ALA A 187 24.40 -13.82 27.15
C ALA A 187 24.35 -14.73 25.90
N ALA A 188 25.25 -15.72 25.82
CA ALA A 188 25.30 -16.66 24.69
C ALA A 188 24.14 -17.67 24.65
N ALA A 189 23.37 -17.81 25.72
CA ALA A 189 22.20 -18.68 25.82
C ALA A 189 20.88 -17.90 25.83
N PHE A 190 20.94 -16.57 25.69
CA PHE A 190 19.76 -15.74 25.62
C PHE A 190 19.09 -15.94 24.26
N ASP A 191 17.83 -16.37 24.28
CA ASP A 191 17.02 -16.67 23.10
C ASP A 191 15.79 -15.74 23.11
N PRO A 192 15.91 -14.50 22.60
CA PRO A 192 14.82 -13.54 22.67
C PRO A 192 13.70 -13.85 21.68
N TRP A 193 12.47 -13.95 22.20
CA TRP A 193 11.24 -14.04 21.42
C TRP A 193 10.32 -12.87 21.76
N ILE A 194 9.56 -12.39 20.78
CA ILE A 194 8.58 -11.33 21.00
C ILE A 194 7.20 -11.69 20.49
N VAL A 195 6.20 -11.10 21.13
CA VAL A 195 4.82 -11.07 20.67
C VAL A 195 4.33 -9.62 20.67
N GLY A 196 3.42 -9.28 19.77
CA GLY A 196 2.93 -7.91 19.64
C GLY A 196 2.07 -7.70 18.40
N PHE A 197 2.05 -6.48 17.91
CA PHE A 197 1.23 -6.09 16.76
C PHE A 197 2.05 -5.24 15.80
N ARG A 198 1.77 -5.36 14.50
CA ARG A 198 2.42 -4.56 13.44
C ARG A 198 1.39 -3.81 12.62
N TYR A 199 1.77 -2.64 12.14
CA TYR A 199 1.05 -1.93 11.09
C TYR A 199 1.36 -2.57 9.73
N ILE A 200 0.32 -2.95 9.01
CA ILE A 200 0.38 -3.53 7.66
C ILE A 200 -0.55 -2.82 6.67
N GLY A 201 -1.09 -1.66 7.07
CA GLY A 201 -1.88 -0.81 6.20
C GLY A 201 -1.03 -0.05 5.16
N LYS A 202 -1.68 0.86 4.44
CA LYS A 202 -1.05 1.61 3.36
C LYS A 202 0.04 2.56 3.86
N THR A 203 1.14 2.57 3.14
CA THR A 203 2.31 3.40 3.35
C THR A 203 2.46 4.40 2.21
N ALA A 204 3.39 5.35 2.32
CA ALA A 204 3.72 6.24 1.21
C ALA A 204 4.45 5.52 0.06
N GLY A 205 4.86 4.27 0.27
CA GLY A 205 5.43 3.40 -0.77
C GLY A 205 4.35 2.72 -1.62
N ASP A 206 3.12 2.63 -1.12
CA ASP A 206 2.01 2.11 -1.89
C ASP A 206 1.59 3.12 -2.94
N GLY A 207 1.65 2.72 -4.21
CA GLY A 207 1.19 3.56 -5.31
C GLY A 207 -0.27 3.97 -5.08
N ALA A 208 -0.58 5.24 -5.35
CA ALA A 208 -1.97 5.67 -5.35
C ALA A 208 -2.70 4.91 -6.46
N GLY A 209 -3.54 3.94 -6.08
CA GLY A 209 -4.47 3.29 -6.99
C GLY A 209 -5.43 4.31 -7.61
N ALA A 210 -6.11 3.92 -8.67
CA ALA A 210 -7.18 4.73 -9.24
C ALA A 210 -8.24 5.06 -8.16
N PRO A 211 -8.65 6.35 -8.01
CA PRO A 211 -9.63 6.77 -7.01
C PRO A 211 -10.92 5.95 -7.02
N ASP A 212 -11.20 5.20 -5.96
CA ASP A 212 -12.43 4.38 -5.81
C ASP A 212 -13.74 5.20 -5.81
N THR A 213 -13.66 6.50 -5.56
CA THR A 213 -14.78 7.46 -5.58
C THR A 213 -15.03 8.10 -6.95
N ALA A 214 -14.14 7.92 -7.93
CA ALA A 214 -14.35 8.43 -9.27
C ALA A 214 -15.21 7.47 -10.11
N GLU A 215 -15.95 8.03 -11.06
CA GLU A 215 -16.65 7.24 -12.08
C GLU A 215 -15.70 6.91 -13.23
N TYR A 216 -15.62 5.64 -13.58
CA TYR A 216 -14.85 5.16 -14.73
C TYR A 216 -15.76 4.41 -15.71
N VAL A 217 -15.38 4.45 -16.98
CA VAL A 217 -15.89 3.53 -18.00
C VAL A 217 -14.74 2.62 -18.39
N THR A 218 -14.94 1.31 -18.29
CA THR A 218 -13.91 0.29 -18.51
C THR A 218 -14.33 -0.67 -19.62
N LEU A 219 -13.39 -1.33 -20.29
CA LEU A 219 -13.70 -2.34 -21.31
C LEU A 219 -14.13 -3.68 -20.70
N SER A 220 -13.67 -3.94 -19.47
CA SER A 220 -14.02 -5.11 -18.66
C SER A 220 -14.27 -4.69 -17.22
N ALA A 221 -15.02 -5.50 -16.47
CA ALA A 221 -15.26 -5.24 -15.05
C ALA A 221 -13.96 -5.39 -14.24
N ASP A 222 -13.70 -4.44 -13.34
CA ASP A 222 -12.59 -4.49 -12.40
C ASP A 222 -13.15 -4.37 -10.97
N ALA A 223 -12.85 -5.36 -10.12
CA ALA A 223 -13.37 -5.40 -8.75
C ALA A 223 -12.81 -4.30 -7.84
N SER A 224 -11.70 -3.68 -8.21
CA SER A 224 -11.08 -2.56 -7.47
C SER A 224 -11.72 -1.20 -7.75
N LEU A 225 -12.57 -1.10 -8.78
CA LEU A 225 -13.27 0.12 -9.17
C LEU A 225 -14.79 -0.05 -8.98
N PRO A 226 -15.30 0.04 -7.75
CA PRO A 226 -16.71 -0.27 -7.44
C PRO A 226 -17.71 0.64 -8.16
N ASN A 227 -17.27 1.84 -8.57
CA ASN A 227 -18.07 2.81 -9.31
C ASN A 227 -17.84 2.77 -10.83
N ALA A 228 -17.04 1.82 -11.34
CA ALA A 228 -16.85 1.65 -12.77
C ALA A 228 -18.07 1.02 -13.45
N ARG A 229 -18.31 1.42 -14.69
CA ARG A 229 -19.28 0.78 -15.59
C ARG A 229 -18.54 0.18 -16.77
N THR A 230 -18.92 -1.03 -17.14
CA THR A 230 -18.41 -1.67 -18.35
C THR A 230 -19.03 -1.00 -19.58
N LEU A 231 -18.19 -0.65 -20.55
CA LEU A 231 -18.61 -0.23 -21.86
C LEU A 231 -19.12 -1.45 -22.62
N GLU A 232 -20.39 -1.40 -23.01
CA GLU A 232 -21.01 -2.44 -23.83
C GLU A 232 -21.49 -1.81 -25.14
N ALA A 233 -21.23 -2.51 -26.24
CA ALA A 233 -21.66 -2.05 -27.56
C ALA A 233 -23.19 -2.20 -27.67
N GLY A 234 -23.87 -1.10 -27.99
CA GLY A 234 -25.31 -1.14 -28.30
C GLY A 234 -25.59 -1.75 -29.68
N THR A 235 -26.87 -1.91 -30.01
CA THR A 235 -27.29 -2.42 -31.33
C THR A 235 -26.64 -1.64 -32.46
N GLY A 236 -25.92 -2.35 -33.33
CA GLY A 236 -25.29 -1.76 -34.52
C GLY A 236 -23.89 -1.20 -34.34
N ILE A 237 -23.35 -1.30 -33.13
CA ILE A 237 -21.98 -0.92 -32.80
C ILE A 237 -21.21 -2.20 -32.49
N GLU A 238 -19.96 -2.26 -32.95
CA GLU A 238 -18.98 -3.27 -32.55
C GLU A 238 -17.82 -2.54 -31.85
N ILE A 239 -17.36 -3.12 -30.74
CA ILE A 239 -16.16 -2.66 -30.03
C ILE A 239 -15.13 -3.79 -30.15
N ASP A 240 -13.99 -3.48 -30.75
CA ASP A 240 -12.85 -4.39 -30.88
C ASP A 240 -11.70 -3.87 -30.01
N ASP A 241 -11.39 -4.57 -28.92
CA ASP A 241 -10.35 -4.19 -27.96
C ASP A 241 -8.94 -4.41 -28.52
N GLY A 242 -8.76 -5.34 -29.48
CA GLY A 242 -7.43 -5.70 -30.02
C GLY A 242 -6.44 -6.29 -28.98
N GLY A 243 -6.78 -6.27 -27.70
CA GLY A 243 -5.96 -6.74 -26.58
C GLY A 243 -4.96 -5.72 -26.04
N ALA A 244 -4.16 -6.15 -25.07
CA ALA A 244 -3.23 -5.29 -24.37
C ALA A 244 -2.22 -4.59 -25.30
N GLY A 245 -2.17 -3.26 -25.25
CA GLY A 245 -1.27 -2.43 -26.06
C GLY A 245 -1.77 -2.13 -27.47
N ALA A 246 -2.93 -2.64 -27.87
CA ALA A 246 -3.61 -2.28 -29.11
C ALA A 246 -4.55 -1.08 -28.92
N THR A 247 -5.08 -0.56 -30.02
CA THR A 247 -6.15 0.45 -30.01
C THR A 247 -7.50 -0.23 -29.87
N VAL A 248 -8.35 0.31 -29.01
CA VAL A 248 -9.78 -0.02 -29.01
C VAL A 248 -10.45 0.66 -30.20
N GLU A 249 -11.06 -0.13 -31.09
CA GLU A 249 -11.81 0.38 -32.23
C GLU A 249 -13.31 0.33 -31.95
N VAL A 250 -14.00 1.44 -32.23
CA VAL A 250 -15.47 1.50 -32.23
C VAL A 250 -15.93 1.63 -33.68
N LYS A 251 -16.61 0.61 -34.18
CA LYS A 251 -17.04 0.52 -35.58
C LYS A 251 -18.52 0.14 -35.70
N LEU A 252 -19.06 0.29 -36.91
CA LEU A 252 -20.41 -0.17 -37.22
C LEU A 252 -20.39 -1.68 -37.47
N THR A 253 -21.41 -2.39 -37.01
CA THR A 253 -21.59 -3.77 -37.47
C THR A 253 -22.03 -3.78 -38.93
N ASP A 254 -21.53 -4.78 -39.66
CA ASP A 254 -21.96 -5.00 -41.03
C ASP A 254 -23.48 -5.22 -41.09
N THR A 255 -24.11 -4.61 -42.09
CA THR A 255 -25.52 -4.84 -42.40
C THR A 255 -25.70 -6.08 -43.27
N GLY A 256 -26.93 -6.57 -43.41
CA GLY A 256 -27.25 -7.62 -44.39
C GLY A 256 -27.14 -7.17 -45.86
N VAL A 257 -26.89 -5.88 -46.11
CA VAL A 257 -26.78 -5.30 -47.45
C VAL A 257 -25.37 -5.48 -47.99
N THR A 258 -25.25 -6.14 -49.15
CA THR A 258 -23.98 -6.19 -49.89
C THR A 258 -23.70 -4.83 -50.55
N ALA A 259 -22.47 -4.34 -50.45
CA ALA A 259 -22.09 -3.09 -51.10
C ALA A 259 -22.28 -3.15 -52.62
N ALA A 260 -23.24 -2.39 -53.16
CA ALA A 260 -23.57 -2.33 -54.57
C ALA A 260 -24.38 -1.06 -54.90
N THR A 261 -24.62 -0.80 -56.19
CA THR A 261 -25.63 0.16 -56.63
C THR A 261 -26.97 -0.54 -56.82
N TYR A 262 -28.01 -0.07 -56.14
CA TYR A 262 -29.36 -0.60 -56.25
C TYR A 262 -30.25 0.38 -57.05
N THR A 263 -30.85 -0.08 -58.15
CA THR A 263 -31.69 0.75 -59.02
C THR A 263 -33.17 0.49 -58.73
N ASN A 264 -34.00 1.55 -58.65
CA ASN A 264 -35.41 1.44 -58.25
C ASN A 264 -35.59 0.59 -56.97
N ALA A 265 -34.73 0.82 -55.98
CA ALA A 265 -34.53 -0.11 -54.88
C ALA A 265 -35.75 -0.24 -53.95
N THR A 266 -36.01 -1.46 -53.49
CA THR A 266 -36.78 -1.71 -52.26
C THR A 266 -35.76 -1.79 -51.12
N ILE A 267 -35.99 -1.03 -50.05
CA ILE A 267 -35.15 -1.04 -48.86
C ILE A 267 -35.97 -1.50 -47.67
N THR A 268 -35.36 -2.32 -46.82
CA THR A 268 -35.93 -2.71 -45.53
C THR A 268 -35.04 -2.14 -44.43
N VAL A 269 -35.66 -1.53 -43.42
CA VAL A 269 -34.97 -1.00 -42.25
C VAL A 269 -35.38 -1.74 -40.98
N ASP A 270 -34.47 -1.85 -40.02
CA ASP A 270 -34.78 -2.36 -38.68
C ASP A 270 -35.50 -1.31 -37.80
N GLU A 271 -35.86 -1.71 -36.58
CA GLU A 271 -36.53 -0.84 -35.59
C GLU A 271 -35.67 0.37 -35.19
N GLN A 272 -34.35 0.28 -35.37
CA GLN A 272 -33.39 1.34 -35.11
C GLN A 272 -33.13 2.21 -36.35
N GLY A 273 -33.77 1.93 -37.48
CA GLY A 273 -33.69 2.70 -38.73
C GLY A 273 -32.49 2.38 -39.62
N ARG A 274 -31.74 1.30 -39.34
CA ARG A 274 -30.62 0.86 -40.18
C ARG A 274 -31.13 0.00 -41.33
N ILE A 275 -30.52 0.13 -42.50
CA ILE A 275 -30.86 -0.70 -43.66
C ILE A 275 -30.38 -2.13 -43.39
N ILE A 276 -31.28 -3.11 -43.43
CA ILE A 276 -30.96 -4.53 -43.22
C ILE A 276 -31.00 -5.33 -44.52
N GLU A 277 -31.77 -4.86 -45.50
CA GLU A 277 -31.85 -5.46 -46.84
C GLU A 277 -32.06 -4.37 -47.89
N ALA A 278 -31.49 -4.61 -49.07
CA ALA A 278 -31.72 -3.80 -50.26
C ALA A 278 -31.75 -4.70 -51.49
N GLU A 279 -32.72 -4.48 -52.38
CA GLU A 279 -32.83 -5.17 -53.67
C GLU A 279 -33.16 -4.17 -54.78
N SER A 280 -32.69 -4.44 -56.00
CA SER A 280 -33.03 -3.60 -57.17
C SER A 280 -34.42 -3.95 -57.68
N GLY A 281 -35.24 -2.92 -57.93
CA GLY A 281 -36.57 -3.08 -58.52
C GLY A 281 -36.54 -3.08 -60.06
N SER A 282 -37.62 -3.58 -60.65
CA SER A 282 -37.83 -3.48 -62.10
C SER A 282 -38.35 -2.09 -62.49
N SER A 283 -37.82 -1.53 -63.58
CA SER A 283 -38.39 -0.31 -64.16
C SER A 283 -39.77 -0.61 -64.71
N GLY A 284 -40.78 0.17 -64.30
CA GLY A 284 -42.13 0.01 -64.85
C GLY A 284 -42.13 0.28 -66.35
N THR A 285 -42.44 -0.72 -67.17
CA THR A 285 -42.69 -0.49 -68.60
C THR A 285 -43.96 0.34 -68.74
N ALA A 286 -43.82 1.63 -69.06
CA ALA A 286 -44.96 2.46 -69.42
C ALA A 286 -45.63 1.85 -70.66
N ARG A 287 -46.80 1.22 -70.47
CA ARG A 287 -47.63 0.78 -71.58
C ARG A 287 -48.20 2.03 -72.25
N LEU A 288 -47.53 2.48 -73.33
CA LEU A 288 -48.12 3.43 -74.25
C LEU A 288 -49.40 2.81 -74.80
N ARG A 289 -50.56 3.24 -74.29
CA ARG A 289 -51.85 2.89 -74.87
C ARG A 289 -52.01 3.73 -76.14
N ALA A 290 -51.41 3.27 -77.24
CA ALA A 290 -51.65 3.84 -78.54
C ALA A 290 -53.08 3.49 -78.97
N THR A 291 -54.02 4.38 -78.70
CA THR A 291 -55.36 4.32 -79.29
C THR A 291 -55.23 4.77 -80.74
N PHE A 292 -55.14 3.83 -81.67
CA PHE A 292 -55.26 4.15 -83.09
C PHE A 292 -56.71 4.55 -83.39
N ILE A 293 -56.96 5.86 -83.52
CA ILE A 293 -58.23 6.37 -84.03
C ILE A 293 -58.23 6.15 -85.54
N LYS A 294 -59.13 5.32 -86.07
CA LYS A 294 -59.29 5.19 -87.52
C LYS A 294 -59.76 6.55 -88.08
N PRO A 295 -59.07 7.14 -89.09
CA PRO A 295 -59.57 8.34 -89.74
C PRO A 295 -60.89 8.04 -90.44
N LYS A 296 -61.84 8.96 -90.30
CA LYS A 296 -63.20 8.83 -90.84
C LYS A 296 -63.13 8.96 -92.36
N GLY A 297 -63.31 7.86 -93.10
CA GLY A 297 -63.52 7.89 -94.55
C GLY A 297 -62.65 6.96 -95.41
N TRP A 298 -62.20 5.81 -94.92
CA TRP A 298 -61.80 4.73 -95.82
C TRP A 298 -62.97 3.75 -96.03
N PRO A 299 -63.23 3.30 -97.27
CA PRO A 299 -64.28 2.35 -97.57
C PRO A 299 -64.11 1.02 -96.82
#